data_AF-A0A948NVD4-F1
#
_entry.id   AF-A0A948NVD4-F1
#
_cell.length_a   1.000
_cell.length_b   1.000
_cell.length_c   1.000
_cell.angle_alpha   90.00
_cell.angle_beta   90.00
_cell.angle_gamma   90.00
#
_symmetry.space_group_name_H-M   'P 1'
#
loop_
_entity.id
_entity.type
_entity.pdbx_description
1 polymer ?
#
loop_
_entity_poly.entity_id
_entity_poly.type
_entity_poly.pdbx_seq_one_letter_code
_entity_poly.pdbx_strand_id
1 'polypeptide(L)'
;MEQETLVLNAVHVDECPATDTRLSVIVRDSGLEQTKAQVILKKFQDYFAIASDWEAKAKVIKVTDESQKADMALARTGRLFLREKRIAIEKTRKELKEQALREGKAIDGIANVLKALIEPIEEYLDKQERFVEIRAAEKAEADRIEAERKAEEEQIAREKAEAEERERIRQENERLKLEAEERERQAAADRARAEAERKALEEQARKEREAAQERERIAKEKADAEKLALEEKARKEREAAEVKAEAERKAHEQIL
;
A
#
# COMPACT_ATOMS: atom_id res chain seq x y z
N MET A 1 66.43 -48.95 -59.91
CA MET A 1 65.79 -47.66 -59.60
C MET A 1 64.95 -47.89 -58.35
N GLU A 2 65.07 -47.20 -57.23
CA GLU A 2 65.88 -46.08 -56.77
C GLU A 2 65.73 -46.08 -55.23
N GLN A 3 66.84 -45.86 -54.52
CA GLN A 3 67.03 -45.12 -53.25
C GLN A 3 66.07 -45.37 -52.07
N GLU A 4 66.49 -45.95 -50.94
CA GLU A 4 67.46 -45.41 -49.96
C GLU A 4 66.94 -44.17 -49.22
N THR A 5 66.36 -44.37 -48.03
CA THR A 5 66.51 -43.42 -46.90
C THR A 5 66.66 -44.21 -45.60
N LEU A 6 67.93 -44.44 -45.24
CA LEU A 6 68.37 -44.60 -43.87
C LEU A 6 67.99 -43.33 -43.09
N VAL A 7 67.26 -43.48 -41.98
CA VAL A 7 67.30 -42.49 -40.91
C VAL A 7 67.95 -43.16 -39.71
N LEU A 8 69.17 -42.69 -39.48
CA LEU A 8 70.10 -43.01 -38.41
C LEU A 8 69.45 -43.05 -37.03
N ASN A 9 69.91 -44.03 -36.26
CA ASN A 9 70.07 -43.97 -34.81
C ASN A 9 70.49 -42.57 -34.34
N ALA A 10 69.65 -41.96 -33.51
CA ALA A 10 70.09 -41.02 -32.49
C ALA A 10 69.70 -41.61 -31.13
N VAL A 11 70.61 -42.43 -30.62
CA VAL A 11 70.76 -42.70 -29.19
C VAL A 11 70.97 -41.33 -28.53
N HIS A 12 69.91 -40.75 -27.97
CA HIS A 12 70.09 -39.68 -26.99
C HIS A 12 70.19 -40.35 -25.63
N VAL A 13 71.45 -40.46 -25.23
CA VAL A 13 71.98 -40.95 -23.97
C VAL A 13 71.19 -40.34 -22.81
N ASP A 14 70.27 -41.13 -22.24
CA ASP A 14 69.65 -40.86 -20.95
C ASP A 14 70.60 -41.36 -19.85
N GLU A 15 71.72 -40.65 -19.70
CA GLU A 15 72.59 -40.78 -18.55
C GLU A 15 72.84 -39.40 -17.94
N CYS A 16 72.01 -39.03 -16.97
CA CYS A 16 72.36 -38.02 -15.99
C CYS A 16 71.81 -38.47 -14.63
N PRO A 17 72.64 -39.04 -13.73
CA PRO A 17 72.20 -39.40 -12.39
C PRO A 17 72.17 -38.12 -11.54
N ALA A 18 71.15 -37.30 -11.76
CA ALA A 18 70.87 -36.18 -10.88
C ALA A 18 70.26 -36.77 -9.59
N THR A 19 71.02 -36.70 -8.50
CA THR A 19 70.48 -36.90 -7.16
C THR A 19 69.23 -36.03 -7.01
N ASP A 20 68.07 -36.67 -6.85
CA ASP A 20 66.77 -36.01 -6.76
C ASP A 20 66.74 -35.13 -5.50
N THR A 21 67.25 -33.92 -5.65
CA THR A 21 67.32 -32.93 -4.58
C THR A 21 65.88 -32.46 -4.34
N ARG A 22 65.48 -32.18 -3.11
CA ARG A 22 64.11 -31.66 -2.83
C ARG A 22 63.69 -30.49 -3.75
N LEU A 23 64.67 -29.74 -4.27
CA LEU A 23 64.47 -28.68 -5.26
C LEU A 23 64.01 -29.18 -6.65
N SER A 24 64.49 -30.32 -7.16
CA SER A 24 64.06 -30.87 -8.46
C SER A 24 62.59 -31.30 -8.41
N VAL A 25 62.18 -31.91 -7.30
CA VAL A 25 60.78 -32.33 -7.07
C VAL A 25 59.85 -31.12 -7.05
N ILE A 26 60.18 -30.07 -6.28
CA ILE A 26 59.37 -28.85 -6.18
C ILE A 26 59.20 -28.18 -7.56
N VAL A 27 60.24 -28.15 -8.38
CA VAL A 27 60.20 -27.55 -9.70
C VAL A 27 59.37 -28.40 -10.67
N ARG A 28 59.48 -29.73 -10.63
CA ARG A 28 58.67 -30.62 -11.47
C ARG A 28 57.18 -30.52 -11.15
N ASP A 29 56.83 -30.45 -9.88
CA ASP A 29 55.44 -30.40 -9.42
C ASP A 29 54.79 -29.01 -9.62
N SER A 30 55.58 -27.99 -9.99
CA SER A 30 55.10 -26.62 -10.18
C SER A 30 54.36 -26.36 -11.50
N GLY A 31 54.42 -27.28 -12.46
CA GLY A 31 53.79 -27.11 -13.78
C GLY A 31 54.39 -25.99 -14.63
N LEU A 32 55.58 -25.49 -14.28
CA LEU A 32 56.28 -24.45 -15.04
C LEU A 32 56.83 -25.01 -16.36
N GLU A 33 56.95 -24.12 -17.35
CA GLU A 33 57.64 -24.40 -18.61
C GLU A 33 59.06 -24.91 -18.35
N GLN A 34 59.48 -25.98 -19.04
CA GLN A 34 60.75 -26.68 -18.76
C GLN A 34 61.97 -25.76 -18.82
N THR A 35 61.98 -24.77 -19.73
CA THR A 35 63.05 -23.77 -19.86
C THR A 35 63.13 -22.87 -18.63
N LYS A 36 62.00 -22.36 -18.14
CA LYS A 36 61.89 -21.53 -16.93
C LYS A 36 62.27 -22.33 -15.67
N ALA A 37 61.81 -23.58 -15.61
CA ALA A 37 62.16 -24.53 -14.56
C ALA A 37 63.69 -24.75 -14.45
N GLN A 38 64.37 -24.97 -15.58
CA GLN A 38 65.83 -25.14 -15.60
C GLN A 38 66.58 -23.88 -15.15
N VAL A 39 66.11 -22.69 -15.55
CA VAL A 39 66.71 -21.41 -15.13
C VAL A 39 66.59 -21.20 -13.62
N ILE A 40 65.43 -21.55 -13.03
CA ILE A 40 65.21 -21.47 -11.59
C ILE A 40 66.13 -22.46 -10.85
N LEU A 41 66.19 -23.71 -11.32
CA LEU A 41 67.04 -24.74 -10.73
C LEU A 41 68.50 -24.29 -10.71
N LYS A 42 69.03 -23.82 -11.85
CA LYS A 42 70.42 -23.37 -11.98
C LYS A 42 70.76 -22.21 -11.03
N LYS A 43 69.84 -21.27 -10.81
CA LYS A 43 70.07 -20.13 -9.91
C LYS A 43 70.06 -20.52 -8.42
N PHE A 44 69.35 -21.59 -8.04
CA PHE A 44 69.22 -21.98 -6.63
C PHE A 44 70.07 -23.19 -6.22
N GLN A 45 70.54 -23.99 -7.17
CA GLN A 45 71.33 -25.21 -6.91
C GLN A 45 72.62 -24.92 -6.11
N ASP A 46 73.33 -23.84 -6.43
CA ASP A 46 74.57 -23.46 -5.74
C ASP A 46 74.35 -23.18 -4.24
N TYR A 47 73.20 -22.59 -3.89
CA TYR A 47 72.88 -22.31 -2.48
C TYR A 47 72.61 -23.57 -1.68
N PHE A 48 72.11 -24.63 -2.32
CA PHE A 48 71.87 -25.92 -1.65
C PHE A 48 73.18 -26.59 -1.24
N ALA A 49 74.17 -26.61 -2.14
CA ALA A 49 75.50 -27.14 -1.83
C ALA A 49 76.17 -26.34 -0.70
N ILE A 50 76.14 -25.01 -0.79
CA ILE A 50 76.69 -24.13 0.24
C ILE A 50 76.04 -24.36 1.60
N ALA A 51 74.71 -24.57 1.64
CA ALA A 51 73.99 -24.82 2.89
C ALA A 51 74.40 -26.17 3.52
N SER A 52 74.50 -27.23 2.72
CA SER A 52 74.93 -28.56 3.18
C SER A 52 76.35 -28.53 3.76
N ASP A 53 77.28 -27.85 3.08
CA ASP A 53 78.67 -27.73 3.53
C ASP A 53 78.78 -26.96 4.85
N TRP A 54 78.02 -25.87 4.99
CA TRP A 54 78.00 -25.09 6.21
C TRP A 54 77.25 -25.77 7.35
N GLU A 55 76.27 -26.62 7.07
CA GLU A 55 75.62 -27.45 8.08
C GLU A 55 76.61 -28.43 8.70
N ALA A 56 77.41 -29.11 7.87
CA ALA A 56 78.46 -30.01 8.35
C ALA A 56 79.51 -29.25 9.18
N LYS A 57 80.00 -28.12 8.68
CA LYS A 57 80.97 -27.26 9.40
C LYS A 57 80.40 -26.72 10.71
N ALA A 58 79.12 -26.31 10.73
CA ALA A 58 78.48 -25.77 11.92
C ALA A 58 78.30 -26.83 13.02
N LYS A 59 77.97 -28.08 12.66
CA LYS A 59 77.84 -29.18 13.63
C LYS A 59 79.15 -29.53 14.34
N VAL A 60 80.29 -29.25 13.71
CA VAL A 60 81.62 -29.47 14.28
C VAL A 60 81.99 -28.38 15.29
N ILE A 61 81.52 -27.14 15.11
CA ILE A 61 81.84 -26.01 15.99
C ILE A 61 81.00 -26.09 17.26
N LYS A 62 81.57 -26.64 18.33
CA LYS A 62 80.97 -26.66 19.66
C LYS A 62 81.85 -25.87 20.64
N VAL A 63 81.42 -24.66 20.98
CA VAL A 63 82.10 -23.82 21.98
C VAL A 63 81.68 -24.28 23.37
N THR A 64 82.63 -24.76 24.17
CA THR A 64 82.39 -25.24 25.54
C THR A 64 83.02 -24.34 26.61
N ASP A 65 84.04 -23.55 26.25
CA ASP A 65 84.78 -22.70 27.18
C ASP A 65 85.08 -21.31 26.59
N GLU A 66 85.13 -20.28 27.45
CA GLU A 66 85.31 -18.87 27.06
C GLU A 66 86.69 -18.57 26.47
N SER A 67 87.68 -19.43 26.69
CA SER A 67 89.02 -19.31 26.13
C SER A 67 89.08 -19.64 24.62
N GLN A 68 88.06 -20.31 24.07
CA GLN A 68 87.98 -20.75 22.65
C GLN A 68 87.62 -19.60 21.69
N LYS A 69 88.41 -18.53 21.70
CA LYS A 69 88.18 -17.30 20.89
C LYS A 69 88.18 -17.54 19.38
N ALA A 70 88.94 -18.52 18.90
CA ALA A 70 89.01 -18.87 17.47
C ALA A 70 87.69 -19.49 16.98
N ASP A 71 87.11 -20.41 17.74
CA ASP A 71 85.85 -21.08 17.39
C ASP A 71 84.67 -20.11 17.41
N MET A 72 84.65 -19.19 18.39
CA MET A 72 83.67 -18.10 18.43
C MET A 72 83.79 -17.14 17.23
N ALA A 73 85.01 -16.84 16.79
CA ALA A 73 85.24 -16.01 15.60
C ALA A 73 84.79 -16.74 14.32
N LEU A 74 85.10 -18.03 14.18
CA LEU A 74 84.68 -18.87 13.05
C LEU A 74 83.13 -19.01 13.00
N ALA A 75 82.48 -19.16 14.15
CA ALA A 75 81.03 -19.17 14.25
C ALA A 75 80.42 -17.83 13.81
N ARG A 76 81.04 -16.70 14.20
CA ARG A 76 80.58 -15.37 13.80
C ARG A 76 80.72 -15.14 12.29
N THR A 77 81.84 -15.52 11.69
CA THR A 77 82.05 -15.36 10.24
C THR A 77 81.10 -16.26 9.45
N GLY A 78 80.93 -17.52 9.87
CA GLY A 78 79.95 -18.43 9.29
C GLY A 78 78.51 -17.90 9.37
N ARG A 79 78.10 -17.38 10.52
CA ARG A 79 76.78 -16.76 10.71
C ARG A 79 76.57 -15.54 9.82
N LEU A 80 77.57 -14.68 9.66
CA LEU A 80 77.48 -13.51 8.79
C LEU A 80 77.42 -13.91 7.31
N PHE A 81 78.20 -14.91 6.90
CA PHE A 81 78.17 -15.45 5.54
C PHE A 81 76.82 -16.08 5.21
N LEU A 82 76.27 -16.93 6.08
CA LEU A 82 74.93 -17.51 5.90
C LEU A 82 73.84 -16.43 5.88
N ARG A 83 73.97 -15.36 6.69
CA ARG A 83 73.07 -14.21 6.64
C ARG A 83 73.12 -13.50 5.29
N GLU A 84 74.31 -13.29 4.74
CA GLU A 84 74.49 -12.70 3.41
C GLU A 84 73.86 -13.57 2.32
N LYS A 85 74.12 -14.87 2.33
CA LYS A 85 73.51 -15.81 1.38
C LYS A 85 72.00 -15.88 1.51
N ARG A 86 71.45 -15.83 2.73
CA ARG A 86 70.00 -15.73 2.97
C ARG A 86 69.40 -14.47 2.31
N ILE A 87 70.07 -13.32 2.45
CA ILE A 87 69.61 -12.06 1.82
C ILE A 87 69.69 -12.16 0.30
N ALA A 88 70.76 -12.77 -0.25
CA ALA A 88 70.92 -12.97 -1.68
C ALA A 88 69.79 -13.85 -2.27
N ILE A 89 69.42 -14.94 -1.59
CA ILE A 89 68.29 -15.80 -2.00
C ILE A 89 66.99 -14.98 -2.11
N GLU A 90 66.69 -14.14 -1.13
CA GLU A 90 65.47 -13.31 -1.15
C GLU A 90 65.52 -12.26 -2.28
N LYS A 91 66.70 -11.72 -2.59
CA LYS A 91 66.89 -10.81 -3.72
C LYS A 91 66.61 -11.52 -5.05
N THR A 92 67.22 -12.68 -5.28
CA THR A 92 67.00 -13.49 -6.49
C THR A 92 65.54 -13.92 -6.63
N ARG A 93 64.88 -14.26 -5.53
CA ARG A 93 63.43 -14.55 -5.52
C ARG A 93 62.61 -13.36 -6.01
N LYS A 94 62.90 -12.15 -5.52
CA LYS A 94 62.19 -10.93 -5.91
C LYS A 94 62.41 -10.59 -7.39
N GLU A 95 63.65 -10.70 -7.85
CA GLU A 95 64.01 -10.46 -9.26
C GLU A 95 63.25 -11.41 -10.21
N LEU A 96 63.22 -12.71 -9.91
CA LEU A 96 62.47 -13.68 -10.71
C LEU A 96 60.96 -13.43 -10.68
N LYS A 97 60.41 -12.99 -9.55
CA LYS A 97 58.98 -12.69 -9.40
C LYS A 97 58.57 -11.40 -10.09
N GLU A 98 59.47 -10.42 -10.20
CA GLU A 98 59.15 -9.10 -10.77
C GLU A 98 58.69 -9.20 -12.23
N GLN A 99 59.36 -10.02 -13.03
CA GLN A 99 58.98 -10.22 -14.44
C GLN A 99 57.56 -10.78 -14.55
N ALA A 100 57.23 -11.82 -13.78
CA ALA A 100 55.89 -12.40 -13.77
C ALA A 100 54.83 -11.43 -13.25
N LEU A 101 55.15 -10.59 -12.25
CA LEU A 101 54.23 -9.56 -11.77
C LEU A 101 53.98 -8.47 -12.80
N ARG A 102 55.01 -8.08 -13.56
CA ARG A 102 54.88 -7.08 -14.61
C ARG A 102 54.07 -7.62 -15.79
N GLU A 103 54.30 -8.86 -16.16
CA GLU A 103 53.53 -9.58 -17.19
C GLU A 103 52.06 -9.71 -16.78
N GLY A 104 51.77 -10.17 -15.56
CA GLY A 104 50.41 -10.24 -15.03
C GLY A 104 49.69 -8.90 -15.07
N LYS A 105 50.35 -7.83 -14.59
CA LYS A 105 49.79 -6.46 -14.66
C LYS A 105 49.52 -5.98 -16.09
N ALA A 106 50.35 -6.36 -17.05
CA ALA A 106 50.14 -5.99 -18.45
C ALA A 106 48.92 -6.71 -19.04
N ILE A 107 48.78 -8.01 -18.74
CA ILE A 107 47.61 -8.81 -19.15
C ILE A 107 46.34 -8.23 -18.52
N ASP A 108 46.35 -7.95 -17.23
CA ASP A 108 45.22 -7.33 -16.52
C ASP A 108 44.85 -5.97 -17.13
N GLY A 109 45.86 -5.16 -17.46
CA GLY A 109 45.68 -3.88 -18.14
C GLY A 109 44.99 -4.04 -19.49
N ILE A 110 45.45 -4.96 -20.33
CA ILE A 110 44.85 -5.26 -21.64
C ILE A 110 43.40 -5.75 -21.47
N ALA A 111 43.17 -6.68 -20.54
CA ALA A 111 41.83 -7.20 -20.28
C ALA A 111 40.85 -6.10 -19.86
N ASN A 112 41.28 -5.18 -18.99
CA ASN A 112 40.46 -4.06 -18.56
C ASN A 112 40.14 -3.10 -19.71
N VAL A 113 41.11 -2.81 -20.59
CA VAL A 113 40.87 -1.97 -21.78
C VAL A 113 39.87 -2.63 -22.72
N LEU A 114 40.05 -3.93 -23.00
CA LEU A 114 39.12 -4.67 -23.86
C LEU A 114 37.72 -4.74 -23.25
N LYS A 115 37.62 -5.00 -21.94
CA LYS A 115 36.34 -5.01 -21.24
C LYS A 115 35.63 -3.66 -21.32
N ALA A 116 36.34 -2.56 -21.08
CA ALA A 116 35.80 -1.21 -21.16
C ALA A 116 35.32 -0.83 -22.59
N LEU A 117 35.88 -1.45 -23.63
CA LEU A 117 35.41 -1.28 -25.01
C LEU A 117 34.20 -2.16 -25.33
N ILE A 118 34.15 -3.39 -24.83
CA ILE A 118 33.10 -4.37 -25.15
C ILE A 118 31.80 -4.06 -24.40
N GLU A 119 31.87 -3.71 -23.12
CA GLU A 119 30.71 -3.48 -22.25
C GLU A 119 29.70 -2.43 -22.79
N PRO A 120 30.12 -1.24 -23.27
CA PRO A 120 29.17 -0.29 -23.87
C PRO A 120 28.58 -0.78 -25.20
N ILE A 121 29.30 -1.61 -25.96
CA ILE A 121 28.80 -2.20 -27.20
C ILE A 121 27.74 -3.25 -26.89
N GLU A 122 27.99 -4.11 -25.91
CA GLU A 122 27.01 -5.09 -25.42
C GLU A 122 25.75 -4.40 -24.89
N GLU A 123 25.90 -3.33 -24.11
CA GLU A 123 24.75 -2.57 -23.59
C GLU A 123 23.93 -1.93 -24.73
N TYR A 124 24.60 -1.40 -25.76
CA TYR A 124 23.93 -0.87 -26.94
C TYR A 124 23.15 -1.96 -27.68
N LEU A 125 23.77 -3.13 -27.88
CA LEU A 125 23.15 -4.26 -28.57
C LEU A 125 21.99 -4.85 -27.77
N ASP A 126 22.09 -4.99 -26.44
CA ASP A 126 20.99 -5.43 -25.56
C ASP A 126 19.79 -4.47 -25.66
N LYS A 127 20.04 -3.15 -25.73
CA LYS A 127 18.98 -2.15 -25.97
C LYS A 127 18.33 -2.32 -27.35
N GLN A 128 19.09 -2.69 -28.38
CA GLN A 128 18.53 -2.94 -29.71
C GLN A 128 17.72 -4.24 -29.74
N GLU A 129 18.20 -5.30 -29.07
CA GLU A 129 17.48 -6.57 -28.95
C GLU A 129 16.14 -6.38 -28.23
N ARG A 130 16.16 -5.67 -27.10
CA ARG A 130 14.97 -5.38 -26.30
C ARG A 130 14.15 -4.20 -26.83
N PHE A 131 14.48 -3.64 -27.99
CA PHE A 131 13.80 -2.45 -28.50
C PHE A 131 12.29 -2.64 -28.63
N VAL A 132 11.85 -3.81 -29.11
CA VAL A 132 10.41 -4.12 -29.25
C VAL A 132 9.73 -4.20 -27.89
N GLU A 133 10.37 -4.82 -26.91
CA GLU A 133 9.85 -4.94 -25.54
C GLU A 133 9.78 -3.58 -24.84
N ILE A 134 10.84 -2.77 -24.97
CA ILE A 134 10.89 -1.40 -24.45
C ILE A 134 9.76 -0.57 -25.05
N ARG A 135 9.58 -0.62 -26.38
CA ARG A 135 8.49 0.09 -27.07
C ARG A 135 7.11 -0.39 -26.67
N ALA A 136 6.93 -1.70 -26.49
CA ALA A 136 5.66 -2.25 -26.04
C ALA A 136 5.33 -1.79 -24.61
N ALA A 137 6.32 -1.79 -23.72
CA ALA A 137 6.17 -1.32 -22.35
C ALA A 137 5.88 0.20 -22.28
N GLU A 138 6.62 1.01 -23.05
CA GLU A 138 6.38 2.46 -23.15
C GLU A 138 4.96 2.75 -23.64
N LYS A 139 4.51 2.04 -24.67
CA LYS A 139 3.16 2.22 -25.21
C LYS A 139 2.09 1.78 -24.21
N ALA A 140 2.26 0.64 -23.55
CA ALA A 140 1.32 0.15 -22.56
C ALA A 140 1.17 1.13 -21.37
N GLU A 141 2.27 1.75 -20.93
CA GLU A 141 2.22 2.75 -19.87
C GLU A 141 1.54 4.04 -20.33
N ALA A 142 1.84 4.51 -21.55
CA ALA A 142 1.16 5.66 -22.13
C ALA A 142 -0.36 5.43 -22.27
N ASP A 143 -0.76 4.25 -22.74
CA ASP A 143 -2.17 3.87 -22.89
C ASP A 143 -2.86 3.80 -21.50
N ARG A 144 -2.16 3.30 -20.45
CA ARG A 144 -2.66 3.32 -19.07
C ARG A 144 -2.91 4.73 -18.56
N ILE A 145 -1.94 5.63 -18.72
CA ILE A 145 -2.03 7.02 -18.25
C ILE A 145 -3.17 7.75 -18.99
N GLU A 146 -3.33 7.51 -20.29
CA GLU A 146 -4.44 8.11 -21.04
C GLU A 146 -5.80 7.58 -20.60
N ALA A 147 -5.91 6.27 -20.33
CA ALA A 147 -7.13 5.66 -19.82
C ALA A 147 -7.50 6.19 -18.42
N GLU A 148 -6.52 6.36 -17.54
CA GLU A 148 -6.70 6.93 -16.20
C GLU A 148 -7.18 8.39 -16.30
N ARG A 149 -6.52 9.21 -17.13
CA ARG A 149 -6.93 10.61 -17.35
C ARG A 149 -8.36 10.70 -17.88
N LYS A 150 -8.73 9.85 -18.84
CA LYS A 150 -10.10 9.80 -19.39
C LYS A 150 -11.12 9.39 -18.32
N ALA A 151 -10.78 8.41 -17.48
CA ALA A 151 -11.65 7.97 -16.40
C ALA A 151 -11.84 9.07 -15.34
N GLU A 152 -10.78 9.81 -14.98
CA GLU A 152 -10.87 10.96 -14.07
C GLU A 152 -11.71 12.10 -14.68
N GLU A 153 -11.48 12.43 -15.94
CA GLU A 153 -12.28 13.43 -16.66
C GLU A 153 -13.77 13.05 -16.68
N GLU A 154 -14.08 11.77 -16.91
CA GLU A 154 -15.45 11.26 -16.89
C GLU A 154 -16.05 11.29 -15.47
N GLN A 155 -15.29 10.92 -14.44
CA GLN A 155 -15.76 11.00 -13.05
C GLN A 155 -16.06 12.44 -12.65
N ILE A 156 -15.16 13.38 -12.93
CA ILE A 156 -15.38 14.80 -12.65
C ILE A 156 -16.61 15.32 -13.41
N ALA A 157 -16.81 14.89 -14.66
CA ALA A 157 -17.99 15.27 -15.44
C ALA A 157 -19.28 14.71 -14.84
N ARG A 158 -19.29 13.43 -14.42
CA ARG A 158 -20.43 12.79 -13.74
C ARG A 158 -20.73 13.46 -12.40
N GLU A 159 -19.72 13.72 -11.58
CA GLU A 159 -19.88 14.39 -10.29
C GLU A 159 -20.43 15.82 -10.45
N LYS A 160 -19.96 16.56 -11.45
CA LYS A 160 -20.52 17.88 -11.77
C LYS A 160 -21.99 17.79 -12.20
N ALA A 161 -22.31 16.85 -13.09
CA ALA A 161 -23.70 16.64 -13.53
C ALA A 161 -24.62 16.23 -12.37
N GLU A 162 -24.15 15.34 -11.49
CA GLU A 162 -24.89 14.96 -10.27
C GLU A 162 -25.04 16.12 -9.29
N ALA A 163 -24.00 16.96 -9.12
CA ALA A 163 -24.07 18.14 -8.26
C ALA A 163 -25.10 19.15 -8.80
N GLU A 164 -25.12 19.38 -10.11
CA GLU A 164 -26.11 20.23 -10.77
C GLU A 164 -27.53 19.68 -10.64
N GLU A 165 -27.72 18.36 -10.81
CA GLU A 165 -29.02 17.71 -10.61
C GLU A 165 -29.49 17.81 -9.16
N ARG A 166 -28.61 17.54 -8.19
CA ARG A 166 -28.91 17.68 -6.76
C ARG A 166 -29.30 19.11 -6.40
N GLU A 167 -28.64 20.10 -7.00
CA GLU A 167 -28.99 21.50 -6.77
C GLU A 167 -30.35 21.85 -7.36
N ARG A 168 -30.67 21.37 -8.57
CA ARG A 168 -32.02 21.52 -9.15
C ARG A 168 -33.10 20.89 -8.27
N ILE A 169 -32.88 19.66 -7.81
CA ILE A 169 -33.82 18.95 -6.93
C ILE A 169 -33.99 19.71 -5.61
N ARG A 170 -32.91 20.29 -5.06
CA ARG A 170 -32.98 21.11 -3.84
C ARG A 170 -33.86 22.34 -4.06
N GLN A 171 -33.64 23.08 -5.14
CA GLN A 171 -34.44 24.26 -5.48
C GLN A 171 -35.90 23.91 -5.74
N GLU A 172 -36.17 22.79 -6.42
CA GLU A 172 -37.54 22.30 -6.65
C GLU A 172 -38.22 21.88 -5.34
N ASN A 173 -37.55 21.13 -4.47
CA ASN A 173 -38.06 20.73 -3.17
C ASN A 173 -38.34 21.94 -2.27
N GLU A 174 -37.50 22.97 -2.32
CA GLU A 174 -37.71 24.21 -1.58
C GLU A 174 -38.96 24.95 -2.07
N ARG A 175 -39.15 25.05 -3.40
CA ARG A 175 -40.37 25.62 -3.99
C ARG A 175 -41.62 24.83 -3.61
N LEU A 176 -41.56 23.50 -3.69
CA LEU A 176 -42.68 22.62 -3.31
C LEU A 176 -43.01 22.75 -1.83
N LYS A 177 -42.01 22.95 -0.96
CA LYS A 177 -42.24 23.19 0.46
C LYS A 177 -42.95 24.52 0.71
N LEU A 178 -42.53 25.59 0.04
CA LEU A 178 -43.20 26.90 0.14
C LEU A 178 -44.64 26.83 -0.38
N GLU A 179 -44.86 26.16 -1.52
CA GLU A 179 -46.20 25.96 -2.08
C GLU A 179 -47.07 25.10 -1.16
N ALA A 180 -46.53 24.05 -0.56
CA ALA A 180 -47.24 23.21 0.40
C ALA A 180 -47.61 23.99 1.67
N GLU A 181 -46.70 24.82 2.19
CA GLU A 181 -46.97 25.67 3.36
C GLU A 181 -48.04 26.73 3.04
N GLU A 182 -48.02 27.32 1.84
CA GLU A 182 -49.06 28.25 1.41
C GLU A 182 -50.41 27.56 1.27
N ARG A 183 -50.47 26.39 0.64
CA ARG A 183 -51.69 25.57 0.54
C ARG A 183 -52.21 25.15 1.91
N GLU A 184 -51.34 24.81 2.85
CA GLU A 184 -51.74 24.46 4.21
C GLU A 184 -52.30 25.68 4.95
N ARG A 185 -51.68 26.87 4.80
CA ARG A 185 -52.20 28.12 5.36
C ARG A 185 -53.55 28.49 4.77
N GLN A 186 -53.73 28.35 3.46
CA GLN A 186 -55.01 28.58 2.79
C GLN A 186 -56.06 27.58 3.28
N ALA A 187 -55.75 26.28 3.32
CA ALA A 187 -56.66 25.27 3.83
C ALA A 187 -57.00 25.48 5.32
N ALA A 188 -56.05 25.92 6.15
CA ALA A 188 -56.28 26.27 7.55
C ALA A 188 -57.18 27.51 7.68
N ALA A 189 -56.96 28.54 6.87
CA ALA A 189 -57.81 29.72 6.82
C ALA A 189 -59.24 29.40 6.36
N ASP A 190 -59.38 28.55 5.34
CA ASP A 190 -60.69 28.11 4.84
C ASP A 190 -61.42 27.23 5.86
N ARG A 191 -60.71 26.32 6.54
CA ARG A 191 -61.27 25.54 7.66
C ARG A 191 -61.69 26.42 8.83
N ALA A 192 -60.89 27.41 9.19
CA ALA A 192 -61.21 28.37 10.26
C ALA A 192 -62.44 29.22 9.91
N ARG A 193 -62.55 29.66 8.65
CA ARG A 193 -63.75 30.37 8.14
C ARG A 193 -64.99 29.48 8.16
N ALA A 194 -64.88 28.24 7.69
CA ALA A 194 -65.97 27.28 7.70
C ALA A 194 -66.40 26.91 9.14
N GLU A 195 -65.47 26.79 10.08
CA GLU A 195 -65.79 26.54 11.49
C GLU A 195 -66.43 27.77 12.15
N ALA A 196 -65.94 28.98 11.87
CA ALA A 196 -66.54 30.22 12.34
C ALA A 196 -67.97 30.41 11.80
N GLU A 197 -68.20 30.10 10.53
CA GLU A 197 -69.52 30.14 9.90
C GLU A 197 -70.46 29.08 10.51
N ARG A 198 -69.98 27.85 10.73
CA ARG A 198 -70.75 26.81 11.43
C ARG A 198 -71.13 27.22 12.86
N LYS A 199 -70.19 27.80 13.61
CA LYS A 199 -70.45 28.30 14.97
C LYS A 199 -71.45 29.46 14.96
N ALA A 200 -71.33 30.39 14.01
CA ALA A 200 -72.27 31.49 13.85
C ALA A 200 -73.68 30.98 13.51
N LEU A 201 -73.79 30.01 12.61
CA LEU A 201 -75.07 29.36 12.26
C LEU A 201 -75.65 28.58 13.44
N GLU A 202 -74.82 27.86 14.20
CA GLU A 202 -75.26 27.13 15.40
C GLU A 202 -75.73 28.08 16.51
N GLU A 203 -75.03 29.19 16.73
CA GLU A 203 -75.43 30.22 17.68
C GLU A 203 -76.72 30.93 17.24
N GLN A 204 -76.87 31.21 15.95
CA GLN A 204 -78.09 31.77 15.38
C GLN A 204 -79.27 30.79 15.52
N ALA A 205 -79.06 29.51 15.19
CA ALA A 205 -80.06 28.47 15.36
C ALA A 205 -80.43 28.25 16.84
N ARG A 206 -79.47 28.39 17.76
CA ARG A 206 -79.72 28.34 19.20
C ARG A 206 -80.55 29.52 19.66
N LYS A 207 -80.21 30.74 19.26
CA LYS A 207 -80.99 31.96 19.57
C LYS A 207 -82.42 31.86 19.00
N GLU A 208 -82.57 31.31 17.80
CA GLU A 208 -83.88 31.10 17.19
C GLU A 208 -84.70 30.01 17.91
N ARG A 209 -84.05 28.91 18.34
CA ARG A 209 -84.69 27.88 19.17
C ARG A 209 -85.08 28.39 20.55
N GLU A 210 -84.23 29.16 21.22
CA GLU A 210 -84.53 29.80 22.50
C GLU A 210 -85.69 30.80 22.35
N ALA A 211 -85.70 31.61 21.28
CA ALA A 211 -86.81 32.50 20.98
C ALA A 211 -88.11 31.74 20.64
N ALA A 212 -88.02 30.60 19.94
CA ALA A 212 -89.17 29.75 19.64
C ALA A 212 -89.72 29.07 20.90
N GLN A 213 -88.84 28.57 21.78
CA GLN A 213 -89.23 27.99 23.07
C GLN A 213 -89.87 29.01 23.99
N GLU A 214 -89.34 30.25 24.03
CA GLU A 214 -89.94 31.32 24.82
C GLU A 214 -91.32 31.71 24.27
N ARG A 215 -91.46 31.81 22.95
CA ARG A 215 -92.77 32.03 22.30
C ARG A 215 -93.75 30.88 22.59
N GLU A 216 -93.28 29.64 22.60
CA GLU A 216 -94.10 28.47 22.92
C GLU A 216 -94.49 28.44 24.40
N ARG A 217 -93.60 28.84 25.31
CA ARG A 217 -93.90 28.97 26.74
C ARG A 217 -94.95 30.05 26.98
N ILE A 218 -94.80 31.22 26.38
CA ILE A 218 -95.79 32.31 26.45
C ILE A 218 -97.13 31.86 25.85
N ALA A 219 -97.12 31.10 24.75
CA ALA A 219 -98.34 30.57 24.16
C ALA A 219 -99.01 29.50 25.05
N LYS A 220 -98.24 28.62 25.69
CA LYS A 220 -98.75 27.64 26.66
C LYS A 220 -99.31 28.32 27.90
N GLU A 221 -98.62 29.30 28.46
CA GLU A 221 -99.12 30.08 29.60
C GLU A 221 -100.42 30.81 29.27
N LYS A 222 -100.54 31.37 28.06
CA LYS A 222 -101.80 31.98 27.58
C LYS A 222 -102.89 30.93 27.37
N ALA A 223 -102.58 29.78 26.78
CA ALA A 223 -103.53 28.70 26.56
C ALA A 223 -104.00 28.06 27.88
N ASP A 224 -103.11 27.93 28.87
CA ASP A 224 -103.44 27.42 30.20
C ASP A 224 -104.25 28.46 30.99
N ALA A 225 -103.93 29.75 30.88
CA ALA A 225 -104.76 30.83 31.42
C ALA A 225 -106.16 30.87 30.77
N GLU A 226 -106.24 30.62 29.46
CA GLU A 226 -107.51 30.54 28.74
C GLU A 226 -108.31 29.29 29.14
N LYS A 227 -107.66 28.14 29.33
CA LYS A 227 -108.29 26.93 29.88
C LYS A 227 -108.78 27.13 31.30
N LEU A 228 -108.00 27.75 32.17
CA LEU A 228 -108.42 28.10 33.54
C LEU A 228 -109.62 29.06 33.53
N ALA A 229 -109.63 30.05 32.63
CA ALA A 229 -110.77 30.94 32.47
C ALA A 229 -112.02 30.21 31.92
N LEU A 230 -111.83 29.23 31.04
CA LEU A 230 -112.90 28.38 30.52
C LEU A 230 -113.45 27.43 31.59
N GLU A 231 -112.56 26.87 32.42
CA GLU A 231 -112.90 25.97 33.52
C GLU A 231 -113.59 26.73 34.67
N GLU A 232 -113.18 27.97 34.94
CA GLU A 232 -113.85 28.86 35.88
C GLU A 232 -115.23 29.30 35.35
N LYS A 233 -115.37 29.55 34.05
CA LYS A 233 -116.69 29.78 33.42
C LYS A 233 -117.57 28.53 33.49
N ALA A 234 -117.03 27.35 33.19
CA ALA A 234 -117.76 26.09 33.28
C ALA A 234 -118.16 25.76 34.73
N ARG A 235 -117.35 26.12 35.72
CA ARG A 235 -117.68 25.99 37.14
C ARG A 235 -118.80 26.95 37.54
N LYS A 236 -118.75 28.21 37.10
CA LYS A 236 -119.82 29.20 37.35
C LYS A 236 -121.13 28.81 36.66
N GLU A 237 -121.08 28.18 35.49
CA GLU A 237 -122.27 27.61 34.83
C GLU A 237 -122.80 26.35 35.54
N ARG A 238 -121.93 25.49 36.07
CA ARG A 238 -122.35 24.33 36.88
C ARG A 238 -122.94 24.72 38.23
N GLU A 239 -122.35 25.70 38.91
CA GLU A 239 -122.89 26.27 40.16
C GLU A 239 -124.24 27.00 39.88
N ALA A 240 -124.37 27.69 38.74
CA ALA A 240 -125.66 28.27 38.31
C ALA A 240 -126.71 27.20 37.94
N ALA A 241 -126.29 26.06 37.39
CA ALA A 241 -127.17 24.92 37.10
C ALA A 241 -127.59 24.17 38.37
N GLU A 242 -126.71 24.04 39.37
CA GLU A 242 -127.03 23.46 40.68
C GLU A 242 -128.03 24.33 41.46
N VAL A 243 -127.86 25.66 41.46
CA VAL A 243 -128.81 26.59 42.08
C VAL A 243 -130.18 26.57 41.37
N LYS A 244 -130.21 26.36 40.03
CA LYS A 244 -131.46 26.17 39.28
C LYS A 244 -132.12 24.83 39.57
N ALA A 245 -131.35 23.75 39.70
CA ALA A 245 -131.86 22.41 40.03
C ALA A 245 -132.33 22.32 41.50
N GLU A 246 -131.74 23.08 42.42
CA GLU A 246 -132.19 23.16 43.81
C GLU A 246 -133.45 24.04 43.96
N ALA A 247 -133.60 25.06 43.11
CA ALA A 247 -134.84 25.84 43.00
C ALA A 247 -136.01 25.01 42.41
N GLU A 248 -135.74 24.13 41.44
CA GLU A 248 -136.75 23.20 40.90
C GLU A 248 -137.10 22.06 41.88
N ARG A 249 -136.14 21.57 42.69
CA ARG A 249 -136.42 20.59 43.76
C ARG A 249 -137.27 21.17 44.89
N LYS A 250 -137.06 22.44 45.27
CA LYS A 250 -137.90 23.12 46.27
C LYS A 250 -139.30 23.52 45.74
N ALA A 251 -139.47 23.64 44.43
CA ALA A 251 -140.79 23.86 43.81
C ALA A 251 -141.64 22.57 43.70
N HIS A 252 -141.00 21.39 43.65
CA HIS A 252 -141.71 20.10 43.54
C HIS A 252 -142.13 19.50 44.89
N GLU A 253 -141.69 20.08 46.02
CA GLU A 253 -142.08 19.66 47.39
C GLU A 253 -143.24 20.50 47.97
N GLN A 254 -143.81 21.44 47.18
CA GLN A 254 -145.03 22.20 47.51
C GLN A 254 -146.31 21.67 46.81
N ILE A 255 -146.25 20.49 46.18
CA ILE A 255 -147.45 19.82 45.63
C ILE A 255 -147.40 18.32 45.97
N LEU A 256 -147.62 18.03 47.26
CA LEU A 256 -148.33 16.86 47.82
C LEU A 256 -148.48 17.07 49.34
#